data_AF-A0A2G9UZS2-F1
#
_entry.id   AF-A0A2G9UZS2-F1
#
_cell.length_a   1.000
_cell.length_b   1.000
_cell.length_c   1.000
_cell.angle_alpha   90.00
_cell.angle_beta   90.00
_cell.angle_gamma   90.00
#
_symmetry.space_group_name_H-M   'P 1'
#
loop_
_entity.id
_entity.type
_entity.pdbx_description
1 polymer ?
#
loop_
_entity_poly.entity_id
_entity_poly.type
_entity_poly.pdbx_seq_one_letter_code
_entity_poly.pdbx_strand_id
1 'polypeptide(L)'
;MLGPELKKHVKKSLELVPIGAGPNEVQGAKEFYKYMFTQHPDLRKYFKGAENYTADDVQKSERFDKQGQRILLAMYILADTIDDAFFTVYVNFLETRGKLTDEQKAAWKEMGRVFDEECQSHLKTLGLPHV
;
A
#
# COMPACT_ATOMS: atom_id res chain seq x y z
N MET A 1 -5.95 -3.14 16.06
CA MET A 1 -4.57 -2.63 15.91
C MET A 1 -3.66 -3.75 15.39
N LEU A 2 -2.85 -3.52 14.33
CA LEU A 2 -1.83 -4.51 13.94
C LEU A 2 -0.89 -4.73 15.13
N GLY A 3 -0.88 -5.94 15.69
CA GLY A 3 0.00 -6.26 16.81
C GLY A 3 1.47 -5.99 16.47
N PRO A 4 2.32 -5.62 17.44
CA PRO A 4 3.74 -5.32 17.20
C PRO A 4 4.49 -6.41 16.40
N GLU A 5 4.17 -7.68 16.65
CA GLU A 5 4.77 -8.81 15.93
C GLU A 5 4.33 -8.89 14.46
N LEU A 6 3.06 -8.59 14.17
CA LEU A 6 2.60 -8.55 12.78
C LEU A 6 3.26 -7.42 12.00
N LYS A 7 3.31 -6.21 12.58
CA LYS A 7 4.00 -5.06 11.98
C LYS A 7 5.46 -5.41 11.67
N LYS A 8 6.14 -6.08 12.60
CA LYS A 8 7.50 -6.59 12.41
C LYS A 8 7.60 -7.58 11.25
N HIS A 9 6.68 -8.55 11.13
CA HIS A 9 6.68 -9.49 10.00
C HIS A 9 6.43 -8.82 8.64
N VAL A 10 5.44 -7.91 8.56
CA VAL A 10 5.15 -7.16 7.33
C VAL A 10 6.35 -6.31 6.93
N LYS A 11 6.92 -5.53 7.85
CA LYS A 11 8.12 -4.73 7.57
C LYS A 11 9.31 -5.58 7.15
N LYS A 12 9.51 -6.74 7.80
CA LYS A 12 10.57 -7.66 7.43
C LYS A 12 10.40 -8.19 6.00
N SER A 13 9.16 -8.43 5.57
CA SER A 13 8.89 -8.86 4.19
C SER A 13 9.18 -7.77 3.16
N LEU A 14 8.94 -6.50 3.50
CA LEU A 14 9.23 -5.36 2.61
C LEU A 14 10.74 -5.17 2.37
N GLU A 15 11.61 -5.64 3.28
CA GLU A 15 13.06 -5.63 3.05
C GLU A 15 13.51 -6.46 1.84
N LEU A 16 12.68 -7.36 1.32
CA LEU A 16 12.96 -8.11 0.07
C LEU A 16 12.99 -7.19 -1.16
N VAL A 17 12.34 -6.02 -1.08
CA VAL A 17 12.36 -4.99 -2.12
C VAL A 17 12.56 -3.63 -1.43
N PRO A 18 13.81 -3.28 -1.09
CA PRO A 18 14.08 -2.07 -0.32
C PRO A 18 13.71 -0.81 -1.09
N ILE A 19 13.12 0.16 -0.39
CA ILE A 19 12.90 1.51 -0.91
C ILE A 19 14.17 2.35 -0.84
N GLY A 20 14.41 3.19 -1.85
CA GLY A 20 15.57 4.05 -1.89
C GLY A 20 15.74 4.75 -3.24
N ALA A 21 16.71 5.66 -3.30
CA ALA A 21 17.01 6.45 -4.50
C ALA A 21 18.13 5.84 -5.36
N GLY A 22 18.73 4.72 -4.92
CA GLY A 22 19.78 4.04 -5.66
C GLY A 22 19.24 3.25 -6.86
N PRO A 23 20.10 2.95 -7.86
CA PRO A 23 19.66 2.24 -9.06
C PRO A 23 19.04 0.87 -8.78
N ASN A 24 19.51 0.16 -7.75
CA ASN A 24 19.01 -1.17 -7.40
C ASN A 24 17.63 -1.10 -6.76
N GLU A 25 17.39 -0.11 -5.89
CA GLU A 25 16.09 0.09 -5.22
C GLU A 25 15.04 0.55 -6.24
N VAL A 26 15.41 1.45 -7.15
CA VAL A 26 14.55 1.89 -8.26
C VAL A 26 14.20 0.71 -9.17
N GLN A 27 15.19 -0.11 -9.53
CA GLN A 27 14.96 -1.32 -10.32
C GLN A 27 14.05 -2.32 -9.58
N GLY A 28 14.32 -2.60 -8.31
CA GLY A 28 13.52 -3.52 -7.49
C GLY A 28 12.05 -3.10 -7.41
N ALA A 29 11.79 -1.81 -7.21
CA ALA A 29 10.42 -1.28 -7.17
C ALA A 29 9.70 -1.39 -8.53
N LYS A 30 10.44 -1.30 -9.64
CA LYS A 30 9.90 -1.46 -10.99
C LYS A 30 9.52 -2.92 -11.28
N GLU A 31 10.23 -3.90 -10.71
CA GLU A 31 9.94 -5.32 -10.91
C GLU A 31 8.51 -5.71 -10.53
N PHE A 32 7.89 -5.01 -9.57
CA PHE A 32 6.48 -5.20 -9.25
C PHE A 32 5.57 -5.03 -10.48
N TYR A 33 5.75 -3.95 -11.24
CA TYR A 33 4.93 -3.69 -12.43
C TYR A 33 5.29 -4.63 -13.58
N LYS A 34 6.56 -5.04 -13.72
CA LYS A 34 6.95 -6.07 -14.69
C LYS A 34 6.25 -7.39 -14.41
N TYR A 35 6.29 -7.83 -13.14
CA TYR A 35 5.57 -9.02 -12.69
C TYR A 35 4.07 -8.88 -12.94
N MET A 36 3.44 -7.79 -12.47
CA MET A 36 2.01 -7.59 -12.58
C MET A 36 1.53 -7.51 -14.03
N PHE A 37 2.24 -6.80 -14.91
CA PHE A 37 1.85 -6.70 -16.32
C PHE A 37 2.03 -8.02 -17.08
N THR A 38 2.94 -8.89 -16.62
CA THR A 38 3.17 -10.22 -17.20
C THR A 38 2.14 -11.23 -16.71
N GLN A 39 1.90 -11.28 -15.39
CA GLN A 39 1.07 -12.31 -14.76
C GLN A 39 -0.41 -11.93 -14.70
N HIS A 40 -0.72 -10.63 -14.69
CA HIS A 40 -2.07 -10.07 -14.59
C HIS A 40 -2.33 -9.03 -15.69
N PRO A 41 -2.24 -9.42 -16.97
CA PRO A 41 -2.34 -8.49 -18.10
C PRO A 41 -3.70 -7.78 -18.20
N ASP A 42 -4.75 -8.32 -17.57
CA ASP A 42 -6.09 -7.75 -17.49
C ASP A 42 -6.14 -6.44 -16.67
N LEU A 43 -5.21 -6.26 -15.72
CA LEU A 43 -5.11 -5.06 -14.91
C LEU A 43 -4.52 -3.86 -15.67
N ARG A 44 -3.87 -4.09 -16.81
CA ARG A 44 -3.26 -3.03 -17.64
C ARG A 44 -4.28 -2.00 -18.14
N LYS A 45 -5.57 -2.37 -18.23
CA LYS A 45 -6.67 -1.46 -18.63
C LYS A 45 -6.82 -0.19 -17.77
N TYR A 46 -6.31 -0.23 -16.53
CA TYR A 46 -6.31 0.91 -15.62
C TYR A 46 -5.11 1.86 -15.82
N PHE A 47 -4.11 1.46 -16.61
CA PHE A 47 -2.89 2.21 -16.85
C PHE A 47 -2.95 2.88 -18.22
N LYS A 48 -3.58 4.06 -18.28
CA LYS A 48 -3.76 4.80 -19.54
C LYS A 48 -2.45 5.04 -20.29
N GLY A 49 -2.41 4.70 -21.58
CA GLY A 49 -1.23 4.75 -22.43
C GLY A 49 -0.24 3.59 -22.24
N ALA A 50 -0.56 2.63 -21.36
CA ALA A 50 0.27 1.44 -21.08
C ALA A 50 -0.55 0.14 -21.10
N GLU A 51 -1.76 0.17 -21.69
CA GLU A 51 -2.69 -0.96 -21.70
C GLU A 51 -2.12 -2.22 -22.36
N ASN A 52 -1.20 -2.05 -23.31
CA ASN A 52 -0.56 -3.13 -24.06
C ASN A 52 0.92 -3.33 -23.71
N TYR A 53 1.44 -2.67 -22.67
CA TYR A 53 2.85 -2.79 -22.30
C TYR A 53 3.21 -4.23 -21.92
N THR A 54 4.39 -4.65 -22.37
CA THR A 54 5.10 -5.85 -21.94
C THR A 54 6.04 -5.55 -20.76
N ALA A 55 6.67 -6.57 -20.18
CA ALA A 55 7.70 -6.37 -19.17
C ALA A 55 8.88 -5.53 -19.68
N ASP A 56 9.25 -5.65 -20.95
CA ASP A 56 10.34 -4.89 -21.55
C ASP A 56 9.98 -3.42 -21.74
N ASP A 57 8.71 -3.12 -22.06
CA ASP A 57 8.21 -1.74 -22.13
C ASP A 57 8.21 -1.08 -20.75
N VAL A 58 7.82 -1.84 -19.72
CA VAL A 58 7.92 -1.38 -18.32
C VAL A 58 9.38 -1.14 -17.93
N GLN A 59 10.30 -2.06 -18.28
CA GLN A 59 11.73 -1.96 -17.98
C GLN A 59 12.33 -0.62 -18.47
N LYS A 60 11.95 -0.20 -19.68
CA LYS A 60 12.49 1.00 -20.34
C LYS A 60 11.75 2.29 -19.99
N SER A 61 10.71 2.23 -19.15
CA SER A 61 9.81 3.35 -18.93
C SER A 61 10.09 4.11 -17.63
N GLU A 62 10.51 5.38 -17.76
CA GLU A 62 10.71 6.31 -16.63
C GLU A 62 9.43 6.51 -15.80
N ARG A 63 8.26 6.40 -16.43
CA ARG A 63 6.98 6.42 -15.72
C ARG A 63 6.92 5.33 -14.64
N PHE A 64 7.45 4.15 -14.93
CA PHE A 64 7.39 3.00 -14.01
C PHE A 64 8.57 2.96 -13.05
N ASP A 65 9.67 3.68 -13.31
CA ASP A 65 10.64 4.03 -12.25
C ASP A 65 9.94 4.81 -11.13
N LYS A 66 9.22 5.88 -11.50
CA LYS A 66 8.49 6.72 -10.54
C LYS A 66 7.31 5.98 -9.91
N GLN A 67 6.51 5.29 -10.72
CA GLN A 67 5.31 4.61 -10.25
C GLN A 67 5.64 3.38 -9.36
N GLY A 68 6.73 2.66 -9.65
CA GLY A 68 7.28 1.60 -8.80
C GLY A 68 7.62 2.11 -7.41
N GLN A 69 8.39 3.20 -7.34
CA GLN A 69 8.74 3.83 -6.06
C GLN A 69 7.51 4.33 -5.28
N ARG A 70 6.50 4.89 -5.96
CA ARG A 70 5.26 5.36 -5.32
C ARG A 70 4.45 4.22 -4.68
N ILE A 71 4.28 3.10 -5.38
CA ILE A 71 3.51 1.98 -4.81
C ILE A 71 4.28 1.32 -3.67
N LEU A 72 5.60 1.18 -3.79
CA LEU A 72 6.43 0.64 -2.72
C LEU A 72 6.40 1.54 -1.49
N LEU A 73 6.54 2.86 -1.66
CA LEU A 73 6.37 3.83 -0.57
C LEU A 73 5.01 3.72 0.10
N ALA A 74 3.94 3.57 -0.67
CA ALA A 74 2.60 3.37 -0.11
C ALA A 74 2.54 2.11 0.76
N MET A 75 3.16 1.00 0.36
CA MET A 75 3.21 -0.22 1.18
C MET A 75 4.02 -0.02 2.47
N TYR A 76 5.15 0.68 2.41
CA TYR A 76 5.93 1.03 3.61
C TYR A 76 5.14 1.93 4.56
N ILE A 77 4.45 2.95 4.04
CA ILE A 77 3.58 3.82 4.84
C ILE A 77 2.48 2.99 5.48
N LEU A 78 1.75 2.16 4.72
CA LEU A 78 0.71 1.29 5.28
C LEU A 78 1.25 0.36 6.36
N ALA A 79 2.42 -0.26 6.15
CA ALA A 79 3.05 -1.10 7.17
C ALA A 79 3.44 -0.31 8.43
N ASP A 80 3.82 0.97 8.28
CA ASP A 80 4.18 1.83 9.39
C ASP A 80 2.99 2.53 10.06
N THR A 81 1.87 2.70 9.36
CA THR A 81 0.76 3.55 9.80
C THR A 81 -0.59 2.85 9.85
N ILE A 82 -0.76 1.59 9.46
CA ILE A 82 -2.04 0.89 9.71
C ILE A 82 -2.14 0.60 11.21
N ASP A 83 -2.64 1.59 11.92
CA ASP A 83 -3.25 1.50 13.24
C ASP A 83 -4.41 2.50 13.30
N ASP A 84 -5.22 2.43 14.37
CA ASP A 84 -6.35 3.35 14.57
C ASP A 84 -5.89 4.83 14.65
N ALA A 85 -4.61 5.06 14.95
CA ALA A 85 -4.05 6.40 15.04
C ALA A 85 -3.94 7.05 13.66
N PHE A 86 -3.70 6.29 12.58
CA PHE A 86 -3.68 6.88 11.23
C PHE A 86 -5.02 7.47 10.80
N PHE A 87 -6.13 6.73 10.97
CA PHE A 87 -7.46 7.26 10.63
C PHE A 87 -7.78 8.50 11.47
N THR A 88 -7.38 8.51 12.74
CA THR A 88 -7.50 9.67 13.63
C THR A 88 -6.69 10.86 13.10
N VAL A 89 -5.41 10.66 12.75
CA VAL A 89 -4.53 11.70 12.19
C VAL A 89 -5.07 12.23 10.86
N TYR A 90 -5.60 11.36 10.01
CA TYR A 90 -6.11 11.73 8.70
C TYR A 90 -7.41 12.56 8.80
N VAL A 91 -8.33 12.18 9.71
CA VAL A 91 -9.52 12.98 10.03
C VAL A 91 -9.11 14.37 10.54
N ASN A 92 -8.14 14.44 11.46
CA ASN A 92 -7.63 15.72 11.97
C ASN A 92 -7.02 16.58 10.85
N PHE A 93 -6.26 15.98 9.92
CA PHE A 93 -5.73 16.68 8.75
C PHE A 93 -6.86 17.24 7.87
N LEU A 94 -7.92 16.47 7.59
CA LEU A 94 -9.06 16.95 6.81
C LEU A 94 -9.75 18.15 7.49
N GLU A 95 -9.84 18.16 8.82
CA GLU A 95 -10.37 19.31 9.58
C GLU A 95 -9.51 20.58 9.43
N THR A 96 -8.21 20.46 9.13
CA THR A 96 -7.38 21.62 8.77
C THR A 96 -7.68 22.18 7.37
N ARG A 97 -8.36 21.41 6.51
CA ARG A 97 -8.70 21.78 5.12
C ARG A 97 -10.16 22.23 4.99
N GLY A 98 -11.02 21.81 5.91
CA GLY A 98 -12.43 22.20 5.94
C GLY A 98 -13.19 21.50 7.05
N LYS A 99 -14.37 22.01 7.40
CA LYS A 99 -15.19 21.41 8.46
C LYS A 99 -15.74 20.05 8.01
N LEU A 100 -15.47 19.00 8.78
CA LEU A 100 -16.14 17.71 8.66
C LEU A 100 -17.42 17.68 9.50
N THR A 101 -18.46 17.06 8.97
CA THR A 101 -19.69 16.73 9.71
C THR A 101 -19.45 15.56 10.67
N ASP A 102 -20.33 15.42 11.67
CA ASP A 102 -20.25 14.32 12.62
C ASP A 102 -20.49 12.98 11.90
N GLU A 103 -21.36 12.93 10.89
CA GLU A 103 -21.58 11.75 10.05
C GLU A 103 -20.31 11.36 9.28
N GLN A 104 -19.57 12.32 8.73
CA GLN A 104 -18.31 12.04 8.03
C GLN A 104 -17.25 11.49 8.98
N LYS A 105 -17.12 12.05 10.19
CA LYS A 105 -16.19 11.55 11.21
C LYS A 105 -16.57 10.12 11.65
N ALA A 106 -17.86 9.86 11.84
CA ALA A 106 -18.37 8.53 12.16
C ALA A 106 -18.07 7.52 11.04
N ALA A 107 -18.23 7.91 9.77
CA ALA A 107 -17.90 7.06 8.63
C ALA A 107 -16.40 6.73 8.56
N TRP A 108 -15.51 7.69 8.81
CA TRP A 108 -14.07 7.44 8.88
C TRP A 108 -13.70 6.47 10.01
N LYS A 109 -14.31 6.63 11.18
CA LYS A 109 -14.12 5.73 12.31
C LYS A 109 -14.60 4.31 12.00
N GLU A 110 -15.76 4.19 11.37
CA GLU A 110 -16.32 2.91 10.98
C GLU A 110 -15.47 2.20 9.91
N MET A 111 -14.95 2.96 8.94
CA MET A 111 -14.02 2.41 7.95
C MET A 111 -12.73 1.87 8.60
N GLY A 112 -12.18 2.59 9.59
CA GLY A 112 -11.03 2.10 10.37
C GLY A 112 -11.35 0.81 11.12
N ARG A 113 -12.54 0.71 11.73
CA ARG A 113 -13.01 -0.50 12.43
C ARG A 113 -13.15 -1.69 11.50
N VAL A 114 -13.85 -1.53 10.37
CA VAL A 114 -14.06 -2.61 9.37
C VAL A 114 -12.71 -3.06 8.80
N PHE A 115 -11.80 -2.12 8.54
CA PHE A 115 -10.45 -2.44 8.08
C PHE A 115 -9.69 -3.28 9.11
N ASP A 116 -9.73 -2.91 10.39
CA ASP A 116 -9.08 -3.67 11.46
C ASP A 116 -9.69 -5.06 11.61
N GLU A 117 -11.02 -5.18 11.60
CA GLU A 117 -11.72 -6.47 11.70
C GLU A 117 -11.36 -7.44 10.57
N GLU A 118 -11.32 -6.95 9.33
CA GLU A 118 -10.90 -7.75 8.18
C GLU A 118 -9.45 -8.22 8.34
N CYS A 119 -8.57 -7.31 8.81
CA CYS A 119 -7.19 -7.65 9.10
C CYS A 119 -7.07 -8.72 10.20
N GLN A 120 -7.77 -8.57 11.33
CA GLN A 120 -7.75 -9.54 12.43
C GLN A 120 -8.31 -10.91 12.00
N SER A 121 -9.39 -10.92 11.23
CA SER A 121 -9.99 -12.14 10.67
C SER A 121 -9.02 -12.87 9.74
N HIS A 122 -8.34 -12.14 8.87
CA HIS A 122 -7.34 -12.70 7.96
C HIS A 122 -6.13 -13.25 8.72
N LEU A 123 -5.64 -12.54 9.74
CA LEU A 123 -4.54 -13.01 10.60
C LEU A 123 -4.87 -14.30 11.32
N LYS A 124 -6.07 -14.40 11.88
CA LYS A 124 -6.58 -15.63 12.49
C LYS A 124 -6.60 -16.79 11.50
N THR A 125 -7.02 -16.54 10.26
CA THR A 125 -7.05 -17.55 9.19
C THR A 125 -5.65 -18.07 8.84
N LEU A 126 -4.64 -17.20 8.90
CA LEU A 126 -3.24 -17.55 8.64
C LEU A 126 -2.52 -18.16 9.86
N GLY A 127 -3.19 -18.31 11.00
CA GLY A 127 -2.56 -18.77 12.26
C GLY A 127 -1.56 -17.76 12.84
N LEU A 128 -1.68 -16.49 12.49
CA LEU A 128 -0.83 -15.41 12.95
C LEU A 128 -1.42 -14.76 14.22
N PRO A 129 -0.59 -14.06 15.04
CA PRO A 129 -1.08 -13.29 16.17
C PRO A 129 -2.15 -12.28 15.75
N HIS A 130 -3.27 -12.26 16.48
CA HIS A 130 -4.45 -11.40 16.28
C HIS A 130 -4.98 -10.94 17.65
N VAL A 131 -5.76 -9.86 17.67
CA VAL A 131 -6.45 -9.33 18.87
C VAL A 131 -7.96 -9.23 18.67
#